data_AF-A0A832HCF7-F1
#
_entry.id   AF-A0A832HCF7-F1
#
_cell.length_a   1.000
_cell.length_b   1.000
_cell.length_c   1.000
_cell.angle_alpha   90.00
_cell.angle_beta   90.00
_cell.angle_gamma   90.00
#
_symmetry.space_group_name_H-M   'P 1'
#
loop_
_entity.id
_entity.type
_entity.pdbx_description
1 polymer ?
#
loop_
_entity_poly.entity_id
_entity_poly.type
_entity_poly.pdbx_seq_one_letter_code
_entity_poly.pdbx_strand_id
1 'polypeptide(L)'
;NYPKNLQWIDLPDAGSPAMMYLTLGLVAVSALGAVFIIIATCNATNLLDGLDGLCSGVTGVMSLGYLLLAVFLALNVRVAGSDGGSPIDPTRITLSLALLGAVMGFLPFNFNPASIFMGDTGSMFLGYICGVMILLFGQSGITIKWVLAAIIIFGLPMLDTFLAIVRRKLNGKPIFSPDSNHFHHFLIKRGFTVKKAVLISYGIAAVFVSFALMIVVTPTRLAIGIYFVLFGWIIVAAFKMGMIFQQKPVVANTTINATILGQTPVVGTPVITGPVTPTVVNVDQPAGPSQPV
;
A
#
# COMPACT_ATOMS: atom_id res chain seq x y z
N ASN A 1 -47.30 13.25 4.70
CA ASN A 1 -47.07 12.43 5.90
C ASN A 1 -46.38 11.13 5.51
N TYR A 2 -45.04 11.16 5.38
CA TYR A 2 -44.27 9.93 5.22
C TYR A 2 -44.21 9.21 6.57
N PRO A 3 -44.29 7.87 6.60
CA PRO A 3 -44.32 7.11 7.84
C PRO A 3 -43.02 7.32 8.62
N LYS A 4 -43.12 7.90 9.81
CA LYS A 4 -42.03 8.24 10.75
C LYS A 4 -41.35 7.02 11.39
N ASN A 5 -41.44 5.84 10.78
CA ASN A 5 -41.19 4.55 11.45
C ASN A 5 -39.91 3.83 10.98
N LEU A 6 -39.06 4.44 10.15
CA LEU A 6 -37.69 3.96 9.88
C LEU A 6 -36.65 4.80 10.65
N GLN A 7 -36.78 4.88 11.97
CA GLN A 7 -35.87 5.67 12.83
C GLN A 7 -34.42 5.12 12.92
N TRP A 8 -34.13 3.96 12.33
CA TRP A 8 -32.79 3.36 12.31
C TRP A 8 -31.97 3.75 11.07
N ILE A 9 -32.61 4.34 10.07
CA ILE A 9 -31.96 4.93 8.90
C ILE A 9 -32.35 6.40 8.93
N ASP A 10 -31.43 7.26 9.38
CA ASP A 10 -31.59 8.71 9.37
C ASP A 10 -31.59 9.20 7.91
N LEU A 11 -32.73 9.02 7.23
CA LEU A 11 -32.95 9.63 5.91
C LEU A 11 -33.07 11.13 6.11
N PRO A 12 -32.29 11.94 5.39
CA PRO A 12 -32.36 13.38 5.57
C PRO A 12 -33.76 13.89 5.23
N ASP A 13 -34.28 14.77 6.08
CA ASP A 13 -35.63 15.32 5.97
C ASP A 13 -35.67 16.34 4.82
N ALA A 14 -35.74 15.81 3.61
CA ALA A 14 -35.71 16.58 2.39
C ALA A 14 -37.10 17.18 2.18
N GLY A 15 -37.30 18.43 2.61
CA GLY A 15 -38.57 19.16 2.57
C GLY A 15 -39.30 19.27 1.21
N SER A 16 -38.77 18.64 0.13
CA SER A 16 -39.49 18.39 -1.12
C SER A 16 -39.07 17.03 -1.74
N PRO A 17 -39.93 16.40 -2.57
CA PRO A 17 -39.59 15.16 -3.27
C PRO A 17 -38.30 15.26 -4.12
N ALA A 18 -38.06 16.40 -4.76
CA ALA A 18 -36.84 16.63 -5.55
C ALA A 18 -35.58 16.61 -4.67
N MET A 19 -35.64 17.26 -3.49
CA MET A 19 -34.56 17.21 -2.52
C MET A 19 -34.35 15.79 -1.97
N MET A 20 -35.42 15.00 -1.85
CA MET A 20 -35.35 13.61 -1.37
C MET A 20 -34.59 12.74 -2.36
N TYR A 21 -34.89 12.83 -3.66
CA TYR A 21 -34.14 12.10 -4.70
C TYR A 21 -32.68 12.51 -4.77
N LEU A 22 -32.39 13.81 -4.69
CA LEU A 22 -31.01 14.31 -4.69
C LEU A 22 -30.23 13.79 -3.48
N THR A 23 -30.85 13.82 -2.31
CA THR A 23 -30.28 13.33 -1.06
C THR A 23 -30.00 11.82 -1.12
N LEU A 24 -30.97 11.02 -1.59
CA LEU A 24 -30.80 9.58 -1.77
C LEU A 24 -29.66 9.28 -2.77
N GLY A 25 -29.57 10.06 -3.86
CA GLY A 25 -28.47 9.96 -4.81
C GLY A 25 -27.10 10.21 -4.17
N LEU A 26 -26.98 11.27 -3.35
CA LEU A 26 -25.74 11.60 -2.63
C LEU A 26 -25.35 10.52 -1.61
N VAL A 27 -26.33 9.98 -0.87
CA VAL A 27 -26.12 8.88 0.08
C VAL A 27 -25.66 7.61 -0.64
N ALA A 28 -26.25 7.28 -1.79
CA ALA A 28 -25.83 6.12 -2.57
C ALA A 28 -24.39 6.27 -3.09
N VAL A 29 -24.05 7.45 -3.62
CA VAL A 29 -22.68 7.72 -4.12
C VAL A 29 -21.66 7.71 -2.99
N SER A 30 -21.98 8.28 -1.83
CA SER A 30 -21.07 8.28 -0.68
C SER A 30 -20.88 6.88 -0.10
N ALA A 31 -21.94 6.05 -0.03
CA ALA A 31 -21.86 4.67 0.39
C ALA A 31 -20.98 3.82 -0.55
N LEU A 32 -21.16 3.95 -1.87
CA LEU A 32 -20.32 3.28 -2.85
C LEU A 32 -18.86 3.73 -2.76
N GLY A 33 -18.62 5.03 -2.56
CA GLY A 33 -17.30 5.57 -2.32
C GLY A 33 -16.63 5.00 -1.07
N ALA A 34 -17.38 4.84 0.02
CA ALA A 34 -16.89 4.24 1.26
C ALA A 34 -16.51 2.77 1.07
N VAL A 35 -17.38 1.99 0.44
CA VAL A 35 -17.09 0.59 0.09
C VAL A 35 -15.85 0.48 -0.78
N PHE A 36 -15.71 1.35 -1.78
CA PHE A 36 -14.53 1.38 -2.65
C PHE A 36 -13.25 1.69 -1.86
N ILE A 37 -13.28 2.71 -0.99
CA ILE A 37 -12.11 3.07 -0.15
C ILE A 37 -11.69 1.88 0.71
N ILE A 38 -12.63 1.22 1.38
CA ILE A 38 -12.32 0.05 2.23
C ILE A 38 -11.70 -1.09 1.42
N ILE A 39 -12.30 -1.45 0.28
CA ILE A 39 -11.77 -2.53 -0.57
C ILE A 39 -10.38 -2.16 -1.10
N ALA A 40 -10.18 -0.90 -1.51
CA ALA A 40 -8.92 -0.42 -2.02
C ALA A 40 -7.82 -0.45 -0.95
N THR A 41 -8.11 0.00 0.28
CA THR A 41 -7.11 0.01 1.36
C THR A 41 -6.78 -1.40 1.84
N CYS A 42 -7.76 -2.30 1.98
CA CYS A 42 -7.51 -3.70 2.33
C CYS A 42 -6.61 -4.41 1.32
N ASN A 43 -6.90 -4.25 0.03
CA ASN A 43 -6.09 -4.88 -1.02
C ASN A 43 -4.69 -4.26 -1.10
N ALA A 44 -4.58 -2.94 -0.93
CA ALA A 44 -3.29 -2.26 -0.98
C ALA A 44 -2.37 -2.64 0.19
N THR A 45 -2.89 -2.79 1.41
CA THR A 45 -2.09 -3.27 2.55
C THR A 45 -1.76 -4.75 2.45
N ASN A 46 -2.68 -5.57 1.92
CA ASN A 46 -2.40 -6.99 1.67
C ASN A 46 -1.26 -7.16 0.63
N LEU A 47 -1.26 -6.39 -0.45
CA LEU A 47 -0.16 -6.37 -1.43
C LEU A 47 1.15 -5.83 -0.85
N LEU A 48 1.08 -4.92 0.12
CA LEU A 48 2.26 -4.38 0.80
C LEU A 48 2.93 -5.43 1.72
N ASP A 49 2.19 -6.42 2.22
CA ASP A 49 2.66 -7.46 3.14
C ASP A 49 3.49 -8.56 2.46
N GLY A 50 4.52 -8.15 1.73
CA GLY A 50 5.43 -9.04 0.99
C GLY A 50 6.78 -9.27 1.65
N LEU A 51 7.11 -8.56 2.75
CA LEU A 51 8.38 -8.68 3.48
C LEU A 51 8.18 -8.53 4.98
N ASP A 52 8.97 -9.27 5.76
CA ASP A 52 9.06 -9.15 7.22
C ASP A 52 9.24 -7.70 7.69
N GLY A 53 8.27 -7.20 8.46
CA GLY A 53 8.29 -5.85 9.03
C GLY A 53 7.79 -4.76 8.09
N LEU A 54 7.59 -5.01 6.79
CA LEU A 54 7.23 -3.97 5.84
C LEU A 54 5.84 -3.40 6.10
N CYS A 55 4.80 -4.24 6.08
CA CYS A 55 3.42 -3.80 6.23
C CYS A 55 3.16 -3.22 7.63
N SER A 56 3.64 -3.91 8.67
CA SER A 56 3.54 -3.45 10.06
C SER A 56 4.25 -2.10 10.24
N GLY A 57 5.54 -1.98 9.90
CA GLY A 57 6.26 -0.74 10.15
C GLY A 57 5.78 0.46 9.31
N VAL A 58 5.38 0.24 8.05
CA VAL A 58 4.73 1.30 7.25
C VAL A 58 3.41 1.73 7.91
N THR A 59 2.60 0.79 8.40
CA THR A 59 1.36 1.10 9.14
C THR A 59 1.64 1.81 10.46
N GLY A 60 2.76 1.52 11.13
CA GLY A 60 3.21 2.25 12.31
C GLY A 60 3.47 3.73 12.00
N VAL A 61 4.15 4.02 10.88
CA VAL A 61 4.37 5.40 10.43
C VAL A 61 3.05 6.08 10.03
N MET A 62 2.16 5.37 9.32
CA MET A 62 0.85 5.92 8.92
C MET A 62 -0.04 6.22 10.13
N SER A 63 -0.09 5.32 11.11
CA SER A 63 -0.89 5.49 12.34
C SER A 63 -0.40 6.65 13.20
N LEU A 64 0.91 6.88 13.29
CA LEU A 64 1.46 8.09 13.88
C LEU A 64 1.04 9.34 13.10
N GLY A 65 1.07 9.30 11.76
CA GLY A 65 0.59 10.38 10.91
C GLY A 65 -0.89 10.71 11.15
N TYR A 66 -1.74 9.69 11.23
CA TYR A 66 -3.16 9.86 11.54
C TYR A 66 -3.39 10.42 12.95
N LEU A 67 -2.61 9.98 13.93
CA LEU A 67 -2.65 10.52 15.29
C LEU A 67 -2.32 12.01 15.30
N LEU A 68 -1.22 12.41 14.65
CA LEU A 68 -0.82 13.81 14.55
C LEU A 68 -1.89 14.64 13.82
N LEU A 69 -2.47 14.10 12.75
CA LEU A 69 -3.55 14.74 12.01
C LEU A 69 -4.82 14.89 12.86
N ALA A 70 -5.19 13.86 13.63
CA ALA A 70 -6.35 13.88 14.52
C ALA A 70 -6.20 14.90 15.66
N VAL A 71 -5.02 14.93 16.29
CA VAL A 71 -4.70 15.92 17.33
C VAL A 71 -4.72 17.33 16.74
N PHE A 72 -4.13 17.53 15.55
CA PHE A 72 -4.13 18.84 14.90
C PHE A 72 -5.57 19.30 14.56
N LEU A 73 -6.42 18.39 14.09
CA LEU A 73 -7.84 18.66 13.84
C LEU A 73 -8.56 19.10 15.13
N ALA A 74 -8.42 18.31 16.20
CA ALA A 74 -9.06 18.57 17.48
C ALA A 74 -8.70 19.95 18.06
N LEU A 75 -7.43 20.35 17.93
CA LEU A 75 -6.93 21.62 18.46
C LEU A 75 -7.30 22.84 17.60
N ASN A 76 -7.53 22.69 16.30
CA ASN A 76 -7.61 23.82 15.35
C ASN A 76 -8.96 23.96 14.64
N VAL A 77 -9.82 22.95 14.67
CA VAL A 77 -11.10 22.95 13.97
C VAL A 77 -12.22 22.62 14.93
N ARG A 78 -13.13 23.58 15.13
CA ARG A 78 -14.41 23.32 15.77
C ARG A 78 -15.33 22.66 14.75
N VAL A 79 -15.54 21.35 14.90
CA VAL A 79 -16.44 20.59 14.01
C VAL A 79 -17.87 21.06 14.26
N ALA A 80 -18.54 21.59 13.23
CA ALA A 80 -19.92 22.07 13.34
C ALA A 80 -20.87 20.95 13.81
N GLY A 81 -21.67 21.22 14.86
CA GLY A 81 -22.52 20.24 15.55
C GLY A 81 -22.04 19.85 16.95
N SER A 82 -20.86 20.32 17.37
CA SER A 82 -20.46 20.28 18.78
C SER A 82 -20.99 21.52 19.51
N ASP A 83 -22.28 21.47 19.86
CA ASP A 83 -22.91 22.46 20.75
C ASP A 83 -22.18 22.44 22.10
N GLY A 84 -21.18 23.32 22.28
CA GLY A 84 -20.48 23.54 23.54
C GLY A 84 -19.59 22.40 24.08
N GLY A 85 -19.46 21.27 23.38
CA GLY A 85 -18.79 20.07 23.91
C GLY A 85 -17.36 19.85 23.39
N SER A 86 -16.39 20.03 24.28
CA SER A 86 -14.98 19.58 24.27
C SER A 86 -14.16 19.67 22.95
N PRO A 87 -13.01 20.38 22.92
CA PRO A 87 -12.09 20.45 21.77
C PRO A 87 -11.33 19.13 21.50
N ILE A 88 -11.90 17.98 21.86
CA ILE A 88 -11.25 16.68 21.82
C ILE A 88 -12.00 15.84 20.79
N ASP A 89 -11.26 15.20 19.89
CA ASP A 89 -11.78 14.27 18.88
C ASP A 89 -11.46 12.83 19.30
N PRO A 90 -12.18 12.27 20.30
CA PRO A 90 -11.79 11.02 20.95
C PRO A 90 -11.79 9.85 19.98
N THR A 91 -12.69 9.82 19.00
CA THR A 91 -12.82 8.71 18.07
C THR A 91 -11.57 8.56 17.21
N ARG A 92 -11.11 9.63 16.56
CA ARG A 92 -9.94 9.59 15.67
C ARG A 92 -8.64 9.37 16.45
N ILE A 93 -8.51 10.03 17.60
CA ILE A 93 -7.31 9.91 18.46
C ILE A 93 -7.19 8.49 19.03
N THR A 94 -8.27 7.94 19.60
CA THR A 94 -8.26 6.61 20.21
C THR A 94 -7.99 5.53 19.16
N LEU A 95 -8.61 5.63 17.98
CA LEU A 95 -8.41 4.65 16.92
C LEU A 95 -6.96 4.70 16.37
N SER A 96 -6.39 5.89 16.23
CA SER A 96 -4.99 6.06 15.81
C SER A 96 -4.01 5.51 16.84
N LEU A 97 -4.24 5.76 18.14
CA LEU A 97 -3.42 5.23 19.24
C LEU A 97 -3.53 3.71 19.34
N ALA A 98 -4.74 3.15 19.20
CA ALA A 98 -4.95 1.71 19.21
C ALA A 98 -4.24 1.04 18.03
N LEU A 99 -4.34 1.61 16.82
CA LEU A 99 -3.64 1.11 15.64
C LEU A 99 -2.12 1.19 15.82
N LEU A 100 -1.61 2.34 16.28
CA LEU A 100 -0.17 2.53 16.54
C LEU A 100 0.34 1.56 17.61
N GLY A 101 -0.38 1.44 18.73
CA GLY A 101 -0.01 0.53 19.83
C GLY A 101 -0.02 -0.94 19.40
N ALA A 102 -1.04 -1.38 18.68
CA ALA A 102 -1.14 -2.75 18.18
C ALA A 102 0.03 -3.09 17.23
N VAL A 103 0.32 -2.18 16.30
CA VAL A 103 1.38 -2.38 15.29
C VAL A 103 2.77 -2.28 15.92
N MET A 104 3.01 -1.33 16.84
CA MET A 104 4.28 -1.21 17.56
C MET A 104 4.52 -2.39 18.51
N GLY A 105 3.46 -2.96 19.10
CA GLY A 105 3.54 -4.19 19.89
C GLY A 105 3.84 -5.43 19.03
N PHE A 106 3.32 -5.47 17.81
CA PHE A 106 3.55 -6.57 16.87
C PHE A 106 4.92 -6.50 16.16
N LEU A 107 5.40 -5.29 15.87
CA LEU A 107 6.59 -5.05 15.03
C LEU A 107 7.85 -5.80 15.51
N PRO A 108 8.20 -5.90 16.81
CA PRO A 108 9.38 -6.66 17.25
C PRO A 108 9.33 -8.14 16.88
N PHE A 109 8.14 -8.73 16.78
CA PHE A 109 7.95 -10.13 16.39
C PHE A 109 7.89 -10.30 14.86
N ASN A 110 7.54 -9.23 14.14
CA ASN A 110 7.42 -9.25 12.69
C ASN A 110 8.67 -8.72 11.97
N PHE A 111 9.58 -8.05 12.67
CA PHE A 111 10.78 -7.45 12.08
C PHE A 111 11.79 -8.52 11.67
N ASN A 112 12.43 -8.33 10.52
CA ASN A 112 13.30 -9.36 9.93
C ASN A 112 14.49 -9.78 10.84
N PRO A 113 14.69 -11.09 11.08
CA PRO A 113 13.86 -12.23 10.66
C PRO A 113 12.59 -12.39 11.51
N ALA A 114 11.42 -12.50 10.87
CA ALA A 114 10.14 -12.56 11.58
C ALA A 114 9.97 -13.86 12.37
N SER A 115 9.45 -13.75 13.60
CA SER A 115 9.00 -14.87 14.42
C SER A 115 7.48 -15.10 14.30
N ILE A 116 6.72 -14.05 13.97
CA ILE A 116 5.28 -14.12 13.73
C ILE A 116 4.95 -13.41 12.41
N PHE A 117 4.25 -14.12 11.52
CA PHE A 117 3.76 -13.58 10.26
C PHE A 117 2.39 -12.90 10.45
N MET A 118 2.17 -11.81 9.73
CA MET A 118 0.92 -11.04 9.79
C MET A 118 -0.24 -11.80 9.13
N GLY A 119 0.02 -12.41 7.97
CA GLY A 119 -0.97 -13.12 7.17
C GLY A 119 -2.03 -12.20 6.55
N ASP A 120 -2.91 -12.80 5.75
CA ASP A 120 -3.96 -12.05 5.06
C ASP A 120 -4.94 -11.36 6.04
N THR A 121 -5.27 -12.04 7.13
CA THR A 121 -6.16 -11.50 8.17
C THR A 121 -5.60 -10.22 8.78
N GLY A 122 -4.31 -10.20 9.15
CA GLY A 122 -3.69 -9.03 9.76
C GLY A 122 -3.55 -7.88 8.78
N SER A 123 -3.07 -8.15 7.56
CA SER A 123 -2.83 -7.11 6.55
C SER A 123 -4.13 -6.47 6.06
N MET A 124 -5.19 -7.27 5.84
CA MET A 124 -6.51 -6.74 5.49
C MET A 124 -7.14 -5.96 6.65
N PHE A 125 -6.98 -6.41 7.90
CA PHE A 125 -7.46 -5.68 9.07
C PHE A 125 -6.79 -4.30 9.20
N LEU A 126 -5.46 -4.21 9.03
CA LEU A 126 -4.75 -2.93 9.04
C LEU A 126 -5.24 -2.00 7.92
N GLY A 127 -5.47 -2.55 6.72
CA GLY A 127 -6.04 -1.81 5.59
C GLY A 127 -7.46 -1.32 5.85
N TYR A 128 -8.30 -2.14 6.48
CA TYR A 128 -9.65 -1.77 6.89
C TYR A 128 -9.62 -0.57 7.85
N ILE A 129 -8.82 -0.64 8.92
CA ILE A 129 -8.71 0.46 9.89
C ILE A 129 -8.14 1.72 9.24
N CYS A 130 -7.15 1.61 8.35
CA CYS A 130 -6.66 2.76 7.57
C CYS A 130 -7.76 3.39 6.70
N GLY A 131 -8.59 2.56 6.05
CA GLY A 131 -9.73 3.05 5.28
C GLY A 131 -10.79 3.73 6.14
N VAL A 132 -11.08 3.18 7.32
CA VAL A 132 -11.95 3.83 8.31
C VAL A 132 -11.38 5.19 8.74
N MET A 133 -10.07 5.29 8.99
CA MET A 133 -9.41 6.56 9.31
C MET A 133 -9.60 7.59 8.18
N ILE A 134 -9.40 7.20 6.92
CA ILE A 134 -9.63 8.08 5.76
C ILE A 134 -11.07 8.59 5.73
N LEU A 135 -12.05 7.70 5.92
CA LEU A 135 -13.47 8.06 5.94
C LEU A 135 -13.82 9.00 7.10
N LEU A 136 -13.26 8.77 8.28
CA LEU A 136 -13.44 9.65 9.44
C LEU A 136 -12.92 11.07 9.16
N PHE A 137 -11.81 11.24 8.44
CA PHE A 137 -11.33 12.57 8.05
C PHE A 137 -12.14 13.23 6.91
N GLY A 138 -13.07 12.50 6.29
CA GLY A 138 -14.01 12.98 5.28
C GLY A 138 -15.41 13.31 5.80
N GLN A 139 -15.63 13.30 7.11
CA GLN A 139 -16.93 13.61 7.71
C GLN A 139 -17.42 15.03 7.36
N SER A 140 -18.73 15.18 7.17
CA SER A 140 -19.40 16.46 6.92
C SER A 140 -19.00 17.53 7.94
N GLY A 141 -18.74 18.75 7.47
CA GLY A 141 -18.28 19.87 8.31
C GLY A 141 -16.76 20.00 8.38
N ILE A 142 -16.00 19.04 7.86
CA ILE A 142 -14.54 19.10 7.75
C ILE A 142 -14.16 19.47 6.30
N THR A 143 -13.15 20.33 6.12
CA THR A 143 -12.68 20.72 4.78
C THR A 143 -12.10 19.52 4.02
N ILE A 144 -12.28 19.46 2.69
CA ILE A 144 -11.75 18.39 1.82
C ILE A 144 -10.24 18.11 1.99
N LYS A 145 -9.47 19.10 2.45
CA LYS A 145 -8.04 18.95 2.73
C LYS A 145 -7.71 17.83 3.71
N TRP A 146 -8.57 17.57 4.71
CA TRP A 146 -8.31 16.60 5.76
C TRP A 146 -8.40 15.17 5.25
N VAL A 147 -9.43 14.85 4.46
CA VAL A 147 -9.54 13.54 3.79
C VAL A 147 -8.43 13.36 2.76
N LEU A 148 -8.04 14.41 2.04
CA LEU A 148 -6.90 14.34 1.11
C LEU A 148 -5.59 14.06 1.85
N ALA A 149 -5.34 14.72 2.99
CA ALA A 149 -4.18 14.44 3.84
C ALA A 149 -4.20 12.99 4.35
N ALA A 150 -5.35 12.48 4.78
CA ALA A 150 -5.47 11.08 5.20
C ALA A 150 -5.16 10.09 4.07
N ILE A 151 -5.63 10.36 2.84
CA ILE A 151 -5.30 9.56 1.65
C ILE A 151 -3.79 9.63 1.35
N ILE A 152 -3.16 10.80 1.49
CA ILE A 152 -1.72 10.98 1.28
C ILE A 152 -0.90 10.22 2.32
N ILE A 153 -1.33 10.16 3.58
CA ILE A 153 -0.70 9.33 4.61
C ILE A 153 -0.66 7.85 4.16
N PHE A 154 -1.75 7.36 3.55
CA PHE A 154 -1.83 6.03 2.94
C PHE A 154 -1.11 5.91 1.58
N GLY A 155 -0.38 6.94 1.17
CA GLY A 155 0.13 7.11 -0.19
C GLY A 155 1.09 6.00 -0.63
N LEU A 156 1.91 5.43 0.25
CA LEU A 156 2.85 4.38 -0.12
C LEU A 156 2.15 3.07 -0.57
N PRO A 157 1.27 2.42 0.23
CA PRO A 157 0.52 1.25 -0.23
C PRO A 157 -0.33 1.52 -1.49
N MET A 158 -0.96 2.71 -1.55
CA MET A 158 -1.76 3.11 -2.71
C MET A 158 -0.90 3.27 -3.97
N LEU A 159 0.29 3.88 -3.84
CA LEU A 159 1.22 4.08 -4.95
C LEU A 159 1.77 2.74 -5.46
N ASP A 160 2.14 1.80 -4.58
CA ASP A 160 2.63 0.49 -5.00
C ASP A 160 1.58 -0.27 -5.82
N THR A 161 0.33 -0.27 -5.33
CA THR A 161 -0.81 -0.88 -6.02
C THR A 161 -1.09 -0.20 -7.37
N PHE A 162 -1.10 1.13 -7.39
CA PHE A 162 -1.33 1.91 -8.62
C PHE A 162 -0.24 1.66 -9.66
N LEU A 163 1.03 1.69 -9.26
CA LEU A 163 2.16 1.42 -10.15
C LEU A 163 2.14 -0.03 -10.67
N ALA A 164 1.70 -1.00 -9.88
CA ALA A 164 1.50 -2.36 -10.34
C ALA A 164 0.41 -2.44 -11.43
N ILE A 165 -0.73 -1.78 -11.23
CA ILE A 165 -1.82 -1.72 -12.23
C ILE A 165 -1.35 -1.05 -13.52
N VAL A 166 -0.70 0.11 -13.43
CA VAL A 166 -0.17 0.85 -14.60
C VAL A 166 0.85 0.01 -15.35
N ARG A 167 1.81 -0.61 -14.65
CA ARG A 167 2.80 -1.51 -15.26
C ARG A 167 2.15 -2.69 -15.98
N ARG A 168 1.13 -3.34 -15.39
CA ARG A 168 0.40 -4.45 -16.05
C ARG A 168 -0.26 -3.99 -17.34
N LYS A 169 -0.97 -2.84 -17.29
CA LYS A 169 -1.66 -2.26 -18.45
C LYS A 169 -0.68 -1.92 -19.59
N LEU A 170 0.46 -1.31 -19.28
CA LEU A 170 1.48 -0.96 -20.28
C LEU A 170 2.16 -2.18 -20.91
N ASN A 171 2.23 -3.30 -20.20
CA ASN A 171 2.81 -4.55 -20.70
C ASN A 171 1.76 -5.52 -21.28
N GLY A 172 0.51 -5.08 -21.46
CA GLY A 172 -0.56 -5.91 -22.03
C GLY A 172 -0.97 -7.11 -21.17
N LYS A 173 -0.62 -7.12 -19.88
CA LYS A 173 -1.00 -8.20 -18.95
C LYS A 173 -2.37 -7.92 -18.32
N PRO A 174 -3.18 -8.95 -18.03
CA PRO A 174 -4.44 -8.78 -17.31
C PRO A 174 -4.23 -8.05 -15.97
N ILE A 175 -5.11 -7.11 -15.64
CA ILE A 175 -5.00 -6.31 -14.40
C ILE A 175 -5.02 -7.20 -13.15
N PHE A 176 -5.71 -8.34 -13.20
CA PHE A 176 -5.86 -9.29 -12.09
C PHE A 176 -4.86 -10.46 -12.10
N SER A 177 -3.89 -10.49 -13.02
CA SER A 177 -2.86 -11.53 -12.97
C SER A 177 -1.91 -11.28 -11.79
N PRO A 178 -1.49 -12.31 -11.03
CA PRO A 178 -0.47 -12.16 -9.98
C PRO A 178 0.79 -11.49 -10.56
N ASP A 179 1.28 -10.43 -9.91
CA ASP A 179 2.54 -9.77 -10.31
C ASP A 179 3.49 -9.85 -9.12
N SER A 180 4.69 -10.35 -9.37
CA SER A 180 5.73 -10.50 -8.36
C SER A 180 6.63 -9.27 -8.25
N ASN A 181 6.38 -8.18 -9.00
CA ASN A 181 7.26 -7.01 -9.03
C ASN A 181 6.73 -5.83 -8.21
N HIS A 182 6.52 -6.02 -6.91
CA HIS A 182 6.21 -4.92 -5.99
C HIS A 182 7.44 -4.05 -5.72
N PHE A 183 7.23 -2.84 -5.21
CA PHE A 183 8.27 -1.86 -4.87
C PHE A 183 9.47 -2.48 -4.15
N HIS A 184 9.20 -3.37 -3.20
CA HIS A 184 10.23 -4.04 -2.42
C HIS A 184 11.10 -5.00 -3.24
N HIS A 185 10.53 -5.66 -4.27
CA HIS A 185 11.28 -6.50 -5.21
C HIS A 185 12.24 -5.66 -6.08
N PHE A 186 11.88 -4.43 -6.43
CA PHE A 186 12.79 -3.52 -7.13
C PHE A 186 13.99 -3.10 -6.28
N LEU A 187 13.79 -2.89 -4.98
CA LEU A 187 14.89 -2.60 -4.05
C LEU A 187 15.82 -3.81 -3.89
N ILE A 188 15.28 -5.01 -3.73
CA ILE A 188 16.08 -6.24 -3.63
C ILE A 188 16.85 -6.49 -4.93
N LYS A 189 16.24 -6.31 -6.10
CA LYS A 189 16.91 -6.45 -7.41
C LYS A 189 18.06 -5.45 -7.63
N ARG A 190 18.06 -4.32 -6.91
CA ARG A 190 19.16 -3.34 -6.91
C ARG A 190 20.28 -3.66 -5.92
N GLY A 191 20.21 -4.81 -5.23
CA GLY A 191 21.21 -5.26 -4.28
C GLY A 191 21.01 -4.79 -2.84
N PHE A 192 19.85 -4.19 -2.51
CA PHE A 192 19.54 -3.85 -1.12
C PHE A 192 19.14 -5.11 -0.32
N THR A 193 19.58 -5.17 0.94
CA THR A 193 19.12 -6.20 1.87
C THR A 193 17.64 -5.96 2.23
N VAL A 194 16.91 -7.02 2.62
CA VAL A 194 15.50 -6.94 3.06
C VAL A 194 15.31 -5.84 4.11
N LYS A 195 16.19 -5.82 5.14
CA LYS A 195 16.18 -4.79 6.18
C LYS A 195 16.28 -3.37 5.61
N LYS A 196 17.22 -3.13 4.68
CA LYS A 196 17.38 -1.80 4.05
C LYS A 196 16.13 -1.42 3.25
N ALA A 197 15.53 -2.36 2.51
CA ALA A 197 14.32 -2.10 1.74
C ALA A 197 13.14 -1.70 2.64
N VAL A 198 12.99 -2.38 3.79
CA VAL A 198 11.98 -2.07 4.80
C VAL A 198 12.22 -0.67 5.41
N LEU A 199 13.45 -0.36 5.84
CA LEU A 199 13.77 0.97 6.40
C LEU A 199 13.55 2.11 5.39
N ILE A 200 13.92 1.91 4.12
CA ILE A 200 13.65 2.90 3.05
C ILE A 200 12.15 3.12 2.89
N SER A 201 11.35 2.05 2.99
CA SER A 201 9.89 2.14 2.89
C SER A 201 9.29 2.94 4.05
N TYR A 202 9.83 2.80 5.27
CA TYR A 202 9.42 3.64 6.40
C TYR A 202 9.77 5.12 6.16
N GLY A 203 10.96 5.40 5.62
CA GLY A 203 11.36 6.76 5.26
C GLY A 203 10.44 7.38 4.20
N ILE A 204 10.06 6.62 3.18
CA ILE A 204 9.12 7.08 2.16
C ILE A 204 7.73 7.33 2.76
N ALA A 205 7.23 6.42 3.61
CA ALA A 205 5.97 6.62 4.33
C ALA A 205 6.02 7.90 5.19
N ALA A 206 7.15 8.17 5.86
CA ALA A 206 7.33 9.38 6.64
C ALA A 206 7.33 10.65 5.78
N VAL A 207 7.86 10.59 4.55
CA VAL A 207 7.77 11.70 3.57
C VAL A 207 6.31 11.96 3.19
N PHE A 208 5.53 10.92 2.90
CA PHE A 208 4.09 11.04 2.64
C PHE A 208 3.35 11.68 3.83
N VAL A 209 3.59 11.20 5.05
CA VAL A 209 3.02 11.79 6.28
C VAL A 209 3.41 13.26 6.41
N SER A 210 4.67 13.61 6.15
CA SER A 210 5.16 14.99 6.22
C SER A 210 4.42 15.91 5.24
N PHE A 211 4.26 15.48 3.98
CA PHE A 211 3.46 16.21 2.99
C PHE A 211 2.01 16.38 3.42
N ALA A 212 1.38 15.34 3.94
CA ALA A 212 0.01 15.39 4.43
C ALA A 212 -0.17 16.43 5.54
N LEU A 213 0.73 16.45 6.52
CA LEU A 213 0.69 17.44 7.62
C LEU A 213 0.95 18.87 7.10
N MET A 214 1.93 19.05 6.21
CA MET A 214 2.23 20.36 5.61
C MET A 214 1.03 20.94 4.85
N ILE A 215 0.28 20.12 4.11
CA ILE A 215 -0.91 20.57 3.35
C ILE A 215 -1.99 21.15 4.25
N VAL A 216 -2.14 20.59 5.45
CA VAL A 216 -3.23 20.93 6.37
C VAL A 216 -2.92 22.19 7.17
N VAL A 217 -1.65 22.42 7.53
CA VAL A 217 -1.21 23.67 8.19
C VAL A 217 -1.08 24.84 7.20
N THR A 218 -1.01 24.56 5.90
CA THR A 218 -0.75 25.57 4.87
C THR A 218 -2.05 26.15 4.29
N PRO A 219 -2.14 27.48 4.06
CA PRO A 219 -3.26 28.10 3.35
C PRO A 219 -3.52 27.44 1.99
N THR A 220 -4.79 27.32 1.58
CA THR A 220 -5.19 26.54 0.38
C THR A 220 -4.46 26.93 -0.89
N ARG A 221 -4.17 28.24 -1.05
CA ARG A 221 -3.46 28.77 -2.23
C ARG A 221 -2.04 28.21 -2.35
N LEU A 222 -1.34 28.07 -1.23
CA LEU A 222 0.03 27.55 -1.19
C LEU A 222 0.08 26.02 -1.19
N ALA A 223 -0.94 25.37 -0.61
CA ALA A 223 -1.07 23.91 -0.62
C ALA A 223 -1.11 23.32 -2.03
N ILE A 224 -1.61 24.06 -3.03
CA ILE A 224 -1.57 23.69 -4.45
C ILE A 224 -0.13 23.41 -4.92
N GLY A 225 0.82 24.28 -4.54
CA GLY A 225 2.23 24.07 -4.87
C GLY A 225 2.79 22.79 -4.24
N ILE A 226 2.38 22.48 -3.01
CA ILE A 226 2.77 21.25 -2.31
C ILE A 226 2.24 20.01 -3.04
N TYR A 227 1.00 20.03 -3.52
CA TYR A 227 0.45 18.94 -4.35
C TYR A 227 1.27 18.72 -5.63
N PHE A 228 1.67 19.79 -6.32
CA PHE A 228 2.53 19.68 -7.51
C PHE A 228 3.90 19.10 -7.19
N VAL A 229 4.53 19.54 -6.09
CA VAL A 229 5.83 18.99 -5.65
C VAL A 229 5.71 17.51 -5.31
N LEU A 230 4.68 17.12 -4.54
CA LEU A 230 4.43 15.72 -4.21
C LEU A 230 4.22 14.87 -5.47
N PHE A 231 3.37 15.32 -6.39
CA PHE A 231 3.07 14.60 -7.61
C PHE A 231 4.30 14.48 -8.54
N GLY A 232 5.07 15.57 -8.69
CA GLY A 232 6.32 15.58 -9.42
C GLY A 232 7.35 14.62 -8.81
N TRP A 233 7.47 14.59 -7.48
CA TRP A 233 8.34 13.66 -6.77
C TRP A 233 7.92 12.20 -7.00
N ILE A 234 6.62 11.88 -6.94
CA ILE A 234 6.09 10.54 -7.23
C ILE A 234 6.45 10.11 -8.66
N ILE A 235 6.25 11.00 -9.64
CA ILE A 235 6.58 10.73 -11.05
C ILE A 235 8.08 10.43 -11.19
N VAL A 236 8.93 11.31 -10.67
CA VAL A 236 10.39 11.15 -10.75
C VAL A 236 10.83 9.84 -10.08
N ALA A 237 10.27 9.52 -8.92
CA ALA A 237 10.55 8.27 -8.22
C ALA A 237 10.14 7.05 -9.08
N ALA A 238 8.93 7.06 -9.66
CA ALA A 238 8.43 5.97 -10.50
C ALA A 238 9.32 5.72 -11.73
N PHE A 239 9.73 6.78 -12.42
CA PHE A 239 10.66 6.70 -13.56
C PHE A 239 12.05 6.23 -13.15
N LYS A 240 12.64 6.84 -12.12
CA LYS A 240 14.00 6.50 -11.64
C LYS A 240 14.09 5.08 -11.10
N MET A 241 13.00 4.55 -10.56
CA MET A 241 12.94 3.16 -10.09
C MET A 241 12.76 2.13 -11.21
N GLY A 242 12.50 2.58 -12.45
CA GLY A 242 12.27 1.68 -13.58
C GLY A 242 10.99 0.86 -13.44
N MET A 243 10.04 1.32 -12.62
CA MET A 243 8.82 0.57 -12.29
C MET A 243 7.83 0.49 -13.46
N ILE A 244 8.02 1.32 -14.49
CA ILE A 244 7.10 1.49 -15.61
C ILE A 244 7.42 0.54 -16.77
N PHE A 245 8.71 0.27 -17.03
CA PHE A 245 9.15 -0.59 -18.14
C PHE A 245 9.85 -1.84 -17.60
N GLN A 246 9.27 -3.02 -17.82
CA GLN A 246 9.97 -4.29 -17.55
C GLN A 246 11.12 -4.42 -18.55
N GLN A 247 12.36 -4.54 -18.06
CA GLN A 247 13.46 -5.03 -18.89
C GLN A 247 13.11 -6.47 -19.27
N LYS A 248 12.98 -6.75 -20.57
CA LYS A 248 12.82 -8.13 -21.07
C LYS A 248 14.00 -8.94 -20.53
N PRO A 249 13.78 -10.16 -20.00
CA PRO A 249 14.89 -11.03 -19.65
C PRO A 249 15.77 -11.17 -20.91
N VAL A 250 17.05 -10.86 -20.78
CA VAL A 250 18.02 -11.16 -21.81
C VAL A 250 17.98 -12.68 -21.95
N VAL A 251 17.33 -13.16 -23.00
CA VAL A 251 17.48 -14.55 -23.42
C VAL A 251 18.95 -14.66 -23.78
N ALA A 252 19.75 -15.22 -22.86
CA ALA A 252 21.11 -15.59 -23.19
C ALA A 252 20.97 -16.53 -24.39
N ASN A 253 21.45 -16.09 -25.55
CA ASN A 253 21.53 -16.93 -26.73
C ASN A 253 22.57 -18.02 -26.45
N THR A 254 22.15 -19.07 -25.74
CA THR A 254 22.92 -20.32 -25.57
C THR A 254 23.24 -20.96 -26.92
N THR A 255 22.62 -20.49 -28.00
CA THR A 255 22.91 -20.86 -29.38
C THR A 255 24.30 -20.44 -29.88
N ILE A 256 25.00 -19.48 -29.26
CA ILE A 256 26.34 -19.07 -29.76
C ILE A 256 27.44 -20.08 -29.35
N ASN A 257 27.27 -20.80 -28.24
CA ASN A 257 28.30 -21.73 -27.77
C ASN A 257 28.24 -23.12 -28.41
N ALA A 258 27.10 -23.50 -29.01
CA ALA A 258 26.98 -24.79 -29.71
C ALA A 258 27.70 -24.78 -31.08
N THR A 259 27.79 -23.62 -31.74
CA THR A 259 28.43 -23.50 -33.06
C THR A 259 29.96 -23.47 -32.98
N ILE A 260 30.53 -23.03 -31.85
CA ILE A 260 32.01 -22.99 -31.66
C ILE A 260 32.58 -24.36 -31.24
N LEU A 261 31.75 -25.26 -30.68
CA LEU A 261 32.20 -26.55 -30.13
C LEU A 261 31.93 -27.77 -31.04
N GLY A 262 31.46 -27.58 -32.28
CA GLY A 262 31.28 -28.68 -33.23
C GLY A 262 30.27 -29.76 -32.80
N GLN A 263 29.37 -29.45 -31.86
CA GLN A 263 28.35 -30.39 -31.40
C GLN A 263 27.02 -30.11 -32.09
N THR A 264 26.48 -31.13 -32.78
CA THR A 264 25.15 -31.07 -33.40
C THR A 264 24.07 -30.79 -32.36
N PRO A 265 23.07 -29.93 -32.64
CA PRO A 265 22.08 -29.55 -31.64
C PRO A 265 21.13 -30.71 -31.36
N VAL A 266 21.18 -31.26 -30.16
CA VAL A 266 20.14 -32.18 -29.66
C VAL A 266 18.94 -31.34 -29.27
N VAL A 267 17.84 -31.53 -29.99
CA VAL A 267 16.53 -30.95 -29.65
C VAL A 267 16.05 -31.57 -28.35
N GLY A 268 15.99 -30.80 -27.27
CA GLY A 268 15.46 -31.29 -26.00
C GLY A 268 15.41 -30.24 -24.88
N THR A 269 14.17 -29.85 -24.52
CA THR A 269 13.70 -29.28 -23.23
C THR A 269 14.38 -28.03 -22.64
N PRO A 270 13.60 -27.01 -22.21
CA PRO A 270 14.15 -25.84 -21.52
C PRO A 270 14.65 -26.22 -20.12
N VAL A 271 15.96 -26.12 -19.90
CA VAL A 271 16.56 -26.20 -18.56
C VAL A 271 16.25 -24.90 -17.81
N ILE A 272 15.38 -24.96 -16.81
CA ILE A 272 15.15 -23.87 -15.88
C ILE A 272 16.31 -23.89 -14.86
N THR A 273 17.26 -22.97 -15.02
CA THR A 273 18.36 -22.80 -14.04
C THR A 273 17.87 -22.00 -12.83
N GLY A 274 17.72 -22.66 -11.69
CA GLY A 274 17.61 -22.04 -10.36
C GLY A 274 18.96 -21.54 -9.82
N PRO A 275 19.00 -20.90 -8.63
CA PRO A 275 20.22 -20.28 -8.11
C PRO A 275 21.25 -21.35 -7.72
N VAL A 276 22.48 -21.17 -8.20
CA VAL A 276 23.60 -22.08 -7.98
C VAL A 276 24.15 -21.90 -6.56
N THR A 277 23.94 -22.89 -5.69
CA THR A 277 24.76 -23.07 -4.49
C THR A 277 26.06 -23.79 -4.90
N PRO A 278 27.26 -23.36 -4.48
CA PRO A 278 28.49 -24.02 -4.89
C PRO A 278 28.65 -25.32 -4.09
N THR A 279 28.33 -26.46 -4.69
CA THR A 279 28.72 -27.77 -4.17
C THR A 279 30.18 -28.02 -4.52
N VAL A 280 31.05 -28.07 -3.53
CA VAL A 280 32.45 -28.49 -3.68
C VAL A 280 32.45 -29.98 -4.01
N VAL A 281 32.81 -30.33 -5.25
CA VAL A 281 32.99 -31.74 -5.67
C VAL A 281 34.44 -32.11 -5.38
N ASN A 282 34.62 -33.02 -4.42
CA ASN A 282 35.91 -33.64 -4.11
C ASN A 282 36.11 -34.80 -5.10
N VAL A 283 37.09 -34.68 -5.99
CA VAL A 283 37.45 -35.75 -6.94
C VAL A 283 38.54 -36.58 -6.27
N ASP A 284 38.18 -37.76 -5.77
CA ASP A 284 39.08 -38.92 -5.64
C ASP A 284 38.31 -40.14 -5.11
N GLN A 285 37.80 -41.00 -6.01
CA GLN A 285 37.64 -42.42 -5.74
C GLN A 285 37.43 -43.22 -7.04
N PRO A 286 38.17 -44.32 -7.29
CA PRO A 286 38.04 -45.10 -8.52
C PRO A 286 36.87 -46.09 -8.46
N ALA A 287 36.31 -46.36 -9.64
CA ALA A 287 35.14 -47.20 -9.88
C ALA A 287 35.33 -48.65 -9.40
N GLY A 288 34.35 -49.15 -8.63
CA GLY A 288 34.17 -50.58 -8.33
C GLY A 288 33.15 -51.23 -9.28
N PRO A 289 33.25 -52.55 -9.57
CA PRO A 289 32.55 -53.17 -10.68
C PRO A 289 31.09 -53.53 -10.36
N SER A 290 30.29 -53.49 -11.42
CA SER A 290 28.90 -53.94 -11.51
C SER A 290 28.70 -55.40 -11.09
N GLN A 291 27.63 -55.65 -10.33
CA GLN A 291 27.02 -56.97 -10.16
C GLN A 291 25.49 -56.85 -10.40
N PRO A 292 24.86 -57.82 -11.09
CA PRO A 292 23.45 -57.78 -11.44
C PRO A 292 22.59 -58.50 -10.39
N VAL A 293 21.36 -58.04 -10.17
CA VAL A 293 20.04 -58.73 -10.33
C VAL A 293 18.96 -57.67 -10.16
#